data_AF-A0A848ZH46-F1
#
_entry.id   AF-A0A848ZH46-F1
#
_cell.length_a   1.000
_cell.length_b   1.000
_cell.length_c   1.000
_cell.angle_alpha   90.00
_cell.angle_beta   90.00
_cell.angle_gamma   90.00
#
_symmetry.space_group_name_H-M   'P 1'
#
loop_
_entity.id
_entity.type
_entity.pdbx_description
1 polymer ?
#
loop_
_entity_poly.entity_id
_entity_poly.type
_entity_poly.pdbx_seq_one_letter_code
_entity_poly.pdbx_strand_id
1 'polypeptide(L)'
;MDEMRILLCVVFGFGVVLESLLLVGFNAEELGIGFLVSLGGGLVFFVVGLFKAPELGFYTHILIGIAIYSGVFAIIFRKRIMPIVSEKTLLVLNMALWYLFFAYSPMFPFKIKLLICLILIPMTISVNLMAFVDHVVGPGLTLLFYTWFLVMIVSLGLGQFPFWNLSLFFGKIRAARLGFVDVLLTGMVFSYIVIHAFYILALIPVPYHREQSFGERWREVKKHAKVLIEKYSHQQLRQEEALLIVLILGGLLFANLLLQLIPDHLAINSLIVIVPQLISKRFSVAVQRSDELMSS
;
A
#
# COMPACT_ATOMS: atom_id res chain seq x y z
N MET A 1 -27.20 -15.64 -8.91
CA MET A 1 -26.27 -14.51 -9.13
C MET A 1 -25.66 -14.00 -7.83
N ASP A 2 -26.41 -14.00 -6.72
CA ASP A 2 -25.87 -13.56 -5.43
C ASP A 2 -24.80 -14.50 -4.85
N GLU A 3 -24.88 -15.81 -5.05
CA GLU A 3 -23.88 -16.77 -4.56
C GLU A 3 -22.47 -16.49 -5.09
N MET A 4 -22.32 -16.26 -6.40
CA MET A 4 -21.02 -15.91 -6.99
C MET A 4 -20.49 -14.59 -6.44
N ARG A 5 -21.37 -13.60 -6.24
CA ARG A 5 -20.97 -12.30 -5.66
C ARG A 5 -20.52 -12.45 -4.21
N ILE A 6 -21.21 -13.25 -3.41
CA ILE A 6 -20.83 -13.59 -2.04
C ILE A 6 -19.46 -14.29 -2.03
N LEU A 7 -19.26 -15.28 -2.91
CA LEU A 7 -17.97 -15.97 -3.03
C LEU A 7 -16.84 -15.00 -3.36
N LEU A 8 -17.04 -14.06 -4.29
CA LEU A 8 -16.06 -13.03 -4.60
C LEU A 8 -15.80 -12.12 -3.39
N CYS A 9 -16.81 -11.74 -2.61
CA CYS A 9 -16.61 -10.99 -1.37
C CYS A 9 -15.77 -11.77 -0.34
N VAL A 10 -15.99 -13.08 -0.23
CA VAL A 10 -15.18 -13.96 0.63
C VAL A 10 -13.74 -14.01 0.13
N VAL A 11 -13.52 -14.14 -1.17
CA VAL A 11 -12.18 -14.14 -1.79
C VAL A 11 -11.48 -12.80 -1.58
N PHE A 12 -12.20 -11.68 -1.68
CA PHE A 12 -11.68 -10.35 -1.35
C PHE A 12 -11.26 -10.26 0.12
N GLY A 13 -12.12 -10.71 1.03
CA GLY A 13 -11.81 -10.76 2.47
C GLY A 13 -10.62 -11.65 2.78
N PHE A 14 -10.49 -12.79 2.08
CA PHE A 14 -9.31 -13.65 2.20
C PHE A 14 -8.04 -12.95 1.74
N GLY A 15 -8.11 -12.14 0.67
CA GLY A 15 -6.99 -11.30 0.24
C GLY A 15 -6.57 -10.28 1.32
N VAL A 16 -7.53 -9.65 1.98
CA VAL A 16 -7.28 -8.71 3.08
C VAL A 16 -6.56 -9.39 4.26
N VAL A 17 -7.05 -10.57 4.65
CA VAL A 17 -6.43 -11.36 5.73
C VAL A 17 -5.04 -11.85 5.31
N LEU A 18 -4.88 -12.32 4.07
CA LEU A 18 -3.60 -12.79 3.55
C LEU A 18 -2.56 -11.67 3.57
N GLU A 19 -2.91 -10.46 3.15
CA GLU A 19 -1.98 -9.32 3.21
C GLU A 19 -1.60 -8.96 4.65
N SER A 20 -2.57 -8.99 5.56
CA SER A 20 -2.31 -8.78 6.99
C SER A 20 -1.30 -9.79 7.54
N LEU A 21 -1.47 -11.07 7.19
CA LEU A 21 -0.55 -12.14 7.57
C LEU A 21 0.84 -11.96 6.93
N LEU A 22 0.91 -11.50 5.69
CA LEU A 22 2.19 -11.25 5.02
C LEU A 22 2.96 -10.07 5.64
N LEU A 23 2.26 -9.02 6.06
CA LEU A 23 2.85 -7.84 6.71
C LEU A 23 3.36 -8.14 8.12
N VAL A 24 2.65 -8.96 8.89
CA VAL A 24 3.11 -9.38 10.23
C VAL A 24 4.10 -10.54 10.14
N GLY A 25 4.03 -11.38 9.10
CA GLY A 25 4.76 -12.63 9.02
C GLY A 25 3.99 -13.79 9.67
N PHE A 26 4.24 -15.01 9.19
CA PHE A 26 3.51 -16.22 9.58
C PHE A 26 3.92 -16.82 10.94
N ASN A 27 4.47 -16.02 11.85
CA ASN A 27 4.88 -16.51 13.16
C ASN A 27 3.67 -16.59 14.11
N ALA A 28 3.27 -17.82 14.44
CA ALA A 28 2.09 -18.09 15.25
C ALA A 28 2.16 -17.49 16.66
N GLU A 29 3.36 -17.43 17.27
CA GLU A 29 3.55 -16.85 18.59
C GLU A 29 3.24 -15.35 18.61
N GLU A 30 3.48 -14.67 17.50
CA GLU A 30 3.32 -13.23 17.40
C GLU A 30 1.95 -12.80 16.83
N LEU A 31 1.26 -13.71 16.13
CA LEU A 31 -0.12 -13.48 15.68
C LEU A 31 -1.07 -13.36 16.88
N GLY A 32 -0.87 -14.17 17.93
CA GLY A 32 -1.40 -13.96 19.29
C GLY A 32 -2.86 -13.49 19.41
N ILE A 33 -3.16 -12.84 20.54
CA ILE A 33 -4.51 -12.31 20.83
C ILE A 33 -4.83 -11.10 19.94
N GLY A 34 -3.82 -10.32 19.53
CA GLY A 34 -4.00 -9.13 18.70
C GLY A 34 -4.66 -9.43 17.35
N PHE A 35 -4.22 -10.50 16.68
CA PHE A 35 -4.82 -10.92 15.41
C PHE A 35 -6.27 -11.38 15.61
N LEU A 36 -6.53 -12.18 16.65
CA LEU A 36 -7.88 -12.62 17.00
C LEU A 36 -8.80 -11.45 17.33
N VAL A 37 -8.31 -10.41 18.01
CA VAL A 37 -9.08 -9.19 18.29
C VAL A 37 -9.40 -8.44 17.00
N SER A 38 -8.43 -8.28 16.07
CA SER A 38 -8.73 -7.66 14.78
C SER A 38 -9.77 -8.46 13.98
N LEU A 39 -9.59 -9.78 13.89
CA LEU A 39 -10.48 -10.70 13.19
C LEU A 39 -11.89 -10.67 13.80
N GLY A 40 -11.97 -10.77 15.14
CA GLY A 40 -13.21 -10.69 15.90
C GLY A 40 -13.92 -9.36 15.72
N GLY A 41 -13.20 -8.23 15.74
CA GLY A 41 -13.77 -6.91 15.49
C GLY A 41 -14.40 -6.78 14.11
N GLY A 42 -13.72 -7.28 13.07
CA GLY A 42 -14.26 -7.32 11.71
C GLY A 42 -15.49 -8.24 11.59
N LEU A 43 -15.43 -9.41 12.22
CA LEU A 43 -16.50 -10.42 12.19
C LEU A 43 -17.74 -9.97 12.96
N VAL A 44 -17.58 -9.30 14.10
CA VAL A 44 -18.70 -8.70 14.85
C VAL A 44 -19.41 -7.65 13.99
N PHE A 45 -18.67 -6.77 13.32
CA PHE A 45 -19.28 -5.78 12.42
C PHE A 45 -20.00 -6.42 11.23
N PHE A 46 -19.45 -7.49 10.68
CA PHE A 46 -20.10 -8.29 9.63
C PHE A 46 -21.42 -8.91 10.13
N VAL A 47 -21.41 -9.54 11.31
CA VAL A 47 -22.60 -10.18 11.90
C VAL A 47 -23.65 -9.14 12.29
N VAL A 48 -23.25 -8.01 12.90
CA VAL A 48 -24.19 -6.93 13.24
C VAL A 48 -24.82 -6.33 11.97
N GLY A 49 -24.04 -6.18 10.90
CA GLY A 49 -24.53 -5.74 9.58
C GLY A 49 -25.58 -6.67 8.97
N LEU A 50 -25.49 -7.98 9.22
CA LEU A 50 -26.49 -8.95 8.76
C LEU A 50 -27.87 -8.75 9.42
N PHE A 51 -27.92 -8.29 10.68
CA PHE A 51 -29.16 -8.20 11.44
C PHE A 51 -29.85 -6.82 11.40
N LYS A 52 -29.16 -5.74 11.02
CA LYS A 52 -29.65 -4.36 11.21
C LYS A 52 -29.73 -3.48 9.96
N ALA A 53 -29.56 -4.04 8.77
CA ALA A 53 -29.30 -3.24 7.56
C ALA A 53 -30.35 -3.31 6.45
N PRO A 54 -31.55 -2.71 6.60
CA PRO A 54 -32.43 -2.47 5.46
C PRO A 54 -31.91 -1.31 4.56
N GLU A 55 -31.20 -0.33 5.11
CA GLU A 55 -30.86 0.94 4.43
C GLU A 55 -29.47 0.98 3.78
N LEU A 56 -28.43 0.47 4.46
CA LEU A 56 -27.11 0.25 3.86
C LEU A 56 -27.07 -1.17 3.30
N GLY A 57 -26.98 -1.34 1.98
CA GLY A 57 -26.98 -2.68 1.36
C GLY A 57 -25.96 -3.65 1.97
N PHE A 58 -26.29 -4.94 1.97
CA PHE A 58 -25.49 -6.03 2.56
C PHE A 58 -23.99 -5.95 2.20
N TYR A 59 -23.66 -5.76 0.92
CA TYR A 59 -22.27 -5.72 0.46
C TYR A 59 -21.49 -4.50 0.99
N THR A 60 -22.14 -3.36 1.21
CA THR A 60 -21.50 -2.18 1.81
C THR A 60 -21.09 -2.46 3.26
N HIS A 61 -21.88 -3.21 4.00
CA HIS A 61 -21.53 -3.63 5.36
C HIS A 61 -20.29 -4.54 5.38
N ILE A 62 -20.18 -5.47 4.42
CA ILE A 62 -18.98 -6.30 4.27
C ILE A 62 -17.74 -5.41 4.09
N LEU A 63 -17.81 -4.45 3.15
CA LEU A 63 -16.69 -3.56 2.89
C LEU A 63 -16.31 -2.72 4.12
N ILE A 64 -17.29 -2.17 4.84
CA ILE A 64 -17.06 -1.41 6.07
C ILE A 64 -16.42 -2.30 7.15
N GLY A 65 -16.93 -3.51 7.35
CA GLY A 65 -16.36 -4.47 8.32
C GLY A 65 -14.91 -4.81 8.00
N ILE A 66 -14.58 -5.00 6.71
CA ILE A 66 -13.21 -5.24 6.24
C ILE A 66 -12.31 -4.00 6.41
N ALA A 67 -12.84 -2.80 6.19
CA ALA A 67 -12.12 -1.56 6.44
C ALA A 67 -11.80 -1.37 7.93
N ILE A 68 -12.78 -1.64 8.80
CA ILE A 68 -12.61 -1.62 10.26
C ILE A 68 -11.58 -2.65 10.70
N TYR A 69 -11.66 -3.88 10.19
CA TYR A 69 -10.65 -4.92 10.42
C TYR A 69 -9.25 -4.40 10.09
N SER A 70 -9.06 -3.86 8.88
CA SER A 70 -7.75 -3.38 8.42
C SER A 70 -7.24 -2.21 9.25
N GLY A 71 -8.13 -1.31 9.69
CA GLY A 71 -7.79 -0.18 10.57
C GLY A 71 -7.41 -0.63 11.99
N VAL A 72 -8.18 -1.53 12.61
CA VAL A 72 -7.87 -2.09 13.93
C VAL A 72 -6.56 -2.88 13.88
N PHE A 73 -6.38 -3.69 12.85
CA PHE A 73 -5.14 -4.40 12.59
C PHE A 73 -3.96 -3.43 12.49
N ALA A 74 -4.12 -2.32 11.75
CA ALA A 74 -3.10 -1.29 11.62
C ALA A 74 -2.68 -0.69 12.97
N ILE A 75 -3.65 -0.43 13.86
CA ILE A 75 -3.41 0.14 15.18
C ILE A 75 -2.66 -0.85 16.09
N ILE A 76 -3.12 -2.10 16.14
CA ILE A 76 -2.54 -3.16 17.00
C ILE A 76 -1.10 -3.45 16.58
N PHE A 77 -0.86 -3.65 15.28
CA PHE A 77 0.45 -4.06 14.75
C PHE A 77 1.28 -2.88 14.22
N ARG A 78 0.95 -1.64 14.58
CA ARG A 78 1.55 -0.40 14.02
C ARG A 78 3.07 -0.35 13.98
N LYS A 79 3.74 -0.95 14.96
CA LYS A 79 5.22 -0.94 15.08
C LYS A 79 5.88 -1.90 14.10
N ARG A 80 5.13 -2.94 13.70
CA ARG A 80 5.60 -4.09 12.93
C ARG A 80 5.30 -3.93 11.45
N ILE A 81 4.08 -3.55 11.12
CA ILE A 81 3.62 -3.38 9.73
C ILE A 81 4.18 -2.11 9.07
N MET A 82 4.76 -1.20 9.85
CA MET A 82 5.34 0.02 9.30
C MET A 82 6.50 -0.36 8.36
N PRO A 83 6.36 -0.07 7.05
CA PRO A 83 7.31 -0.55 6.07
C PRO A 83 8.67 0.11 6.27
N ILE A 84 9.71 -0.68 6.10
CA ILE A 84 11.06 -0.15 5.92
C ILE A 84 11.15 0.36 4.48
N VAL A 85 11.26 1.67 4.33
CA VAL A 85 11.33 2.30 3.01
C VAL A 85 12.79 2.37 2.60
N SER A 86 13.11 1.79 1.44
CA SER A 86 14.44 1.83 0.83
C SER A 86 14.40 2.58 -0.50
N GLU A 87 15.55 3.03 -1.00
CA GLU A 87 15.71 3.58 -2.35
C GLU A 87 15.15 2.62 -3.41
N LYS A 88 15.36 1.32 -3.23
CA LYS A 88 14.82 0.27 -4.10
C LYS A 88 13.29 0.30 -4.17
N THR A 89 12.64 0.36 -3.01
CA THR A 89 11.17 0.42 -2.93
C THR A 89 10.63 1.69 -3.58
N LEU A 90 11.30 2.83 -3.35
CA LEU A 90 10.94 4.11 -3.99
C LEU A 90 11.04 4.02 -5.50
N LEU A 91 12.13 3.48 -6.03
CA LEU A 91 12.36 3.36 -7.47
C LEU A 91 11.28 2.50 -8.14
N VAL A 92 10.97 1.33 -7.57
CA VAL A 92 9.92 0.43 -8.06
C VAL A 92 8.55 1.11 -8.08
N LEU A 93 8.16 1.73 -6.96
CA LEU A 93 6.84 2.36 -6.86
C LEU A 93 6.74 3.60 -7.74
N ASN A 94 7.84 4.31 -7.95
CA ASN A 94 7.88 5.46 -8.85
C ASN A 94 7.67 5.01 -10.31
N MET A 95 8.25 3.87 -10.72
CA MET A 95 7.96 3.25 -12.02
C MET A 95 6.50 2.80 -12.14
N ALA A 96 5.96 2.16 -11.09
CA ALA A 96 4.55 1.77 -11.05
C ALA A 96 3.62 2.99 -11.21
N LEU A 97 3.98 4.12 -10.62
CA LEU A 97 3.18 5.35 -10.68
C LEU A 97 3.22 6.00 -12.06
N TRP A 98 4.38 5.99 -12.73
CA TRP A 98 4.47 6.37 -14.14
C TRP A 98 3.66 5.45 -15.04
N TYR A 99 3.72 4.15 -14.79
CA TYR A 99 2.93 3.17 -15.53
C TYR A 99 1.42 3.44 -15.38
N LEU A 100 0.94 3.62 -14.15
CA LEU A 100 -0.45 4.03 -13.86
C LEU A 100 -0.80 5.32 -14.62
N PHE A 101 0.06 6.33 -14.54
CA PHE A 101 -0.17 7.60 -15.20
C PHE A 101 -0.32 7.45 -16.71
N PHE A 102 0.55 6.69 -17.38
CA PHE A 102 0.47 6.52 -18.83
C PHE A 102 -0.68 5.61 -19.26
N ALA A 103 -0.92 4.51 -18.55
CA ALA A 103 -2.03 3.60 -18.82
C ALA A 103 -3.39 4.32 -18.77
N TYR A 104 -3.55 5.25 -17.82
CA TYR A 104 -4.80 5.99 -17.61
C TYR A 104 -4.77 7.43 -18.11
N SER A 105 -3.66 7.89 -18.68
CA SER A 105 -3.52 9.24 -19.25
C SER A 105 -4.66 9.60 -20.18
N PRO A 106 -5.14 8.73 -21.11
CA PRO A 106 -6.24 9.08 -21.99
C PRO A 106 -7.53 9.53 -21.27
N MET A 107 -7.73 9.09 -20.02
CA MET A 107 -8.92 9.41 -19.23
C MET A 107 -8.84 10.77 -18.52
N PHE A 108 -7.64 11.36 -18.40
CA PHE A 108 -7.44 12.62 -17.68
C PHE A 108 -7.54 13.84 -18.60
N PRO A 109 -8.25 14.91 -18.20
CA PRO A 109 -8.16 16.21 -18.84
C PRO A 109 -6.72 16.74 -18.87
N PHE A 110 -6.35 17.49 -19.91
CA PHE A 110 -4.99 18.02 -20.07
C PHE A 110 -4.47 18.79 -18.84
N LYS A 111 -5.31 19.62 -18.21
CA LYS A 111 -4.94 20.37 -17.00
C LYS A 111 -4.55 19.45 -15.83
N ILE A 112 -5.25 18.33 -15.67
CA ILE A 112 -4.94 17.34 -14.63
C ILE A 112 -3.64 16.61 -14.98
N LYS A 113 -3.43 16.24 -16.25
CA LYS A 113 -2.15 15.65 -16.69
C LYS A 113 -0.97 16.56 -16.38
N LEU A 114 -1.09 17.84 -16.70
CA LEU A 114 -0.04 18.82 -16.45
C LEU A 114 0.28 18.94 -14.95
N LEU A 115 -0.76 19.00 -14.11
CA LEU A 115 -0.60 19.03 -12.65
C LEU A 115 0.11 17.77 -12.13
N ILE A 116 -0.28 16.59 -12.61
CA ILE A 116 0.36 15.33 -12.23
C ILE A 116 1.83 15.31 -12.67
N CYS A 117 2.13 15.70 -13.91
CA CYS A 117 3.52 15.79 -14.40
C CYS A 117 4.37 16.77 -13.59
N LEU A 118 3.82 17.90 -13.16
CA LEU A 118 4.52 18.90 -12.35
C LEU A 118 4.94 18.35 -10.98
N ILE A 119 4.21 17.36 -10.45
CA ILE A 119 4.54 16.67 -9.20
C ILE A 119 5.46 15.46 -9.47
N LEU A 120 5.14 14.64 -10.47
CA LEU A 120 5.87 13.40 -10.76
C LEU A 120 7.28 13.64 -11.25
N ILE A 121 7.51 14.63 -12.12
CA ILE A 121 8.81 14.86 -12.74
C ILE A 121 9.88 15.21 -11.69
N PRO A 122 9.68 16.22 -10.82
CA PRO A 122 10.67 16.54 -9.78
C PRO A 122 10.95 15.35 -8.86
N MET A 123 9.91 14.64 -8.42
CA MET A 123 10.07 13.49 -7.51
C MET A 123 10.79 12.34 -8.19
N THR A 124 10.55 12.12 -9.49
CA THR A 124 11.26 11.13 -10.29
C THR A 124 12.73 11.48 -10.43
N ILE A 125 13.04 12.74 -10.71
CA ILE A 125 14.43 13.22 -10.77
C ILE A 125 15.08 12.99 -9.41
N SER A 126 14.45 13.38 -8.31
CA SER A 126 14.99 13.17 -6.96
C SER A 126 15.23 11.70 -6.63
N VAL A 127 14.27 10.80 -6.89
CA VAL A 127 14.42 9.35 -6.63
C VAL A 127 15.53 8.73 -7.49
N ASN A 128 15.63 9.10 -8.77
CA ASN A 128 16.70 8.59 -9.63
C ASN A 128 18.06 9.15 -9.23
N LEU A 129 18.15 10.44 -8.90
CA LEU A 129 19.41 11.03 -8.43
C LEU A 129 19.91 10.31 -7.18
N MET A 130 19.04 9.97 -6.23
CA MET A 130 19.45 9.17 -5.08
C MET A 130 19.92 7.77 -5.46
N ALA A 131 19.27 7.12 -6.41
CA ALA A 131 19.62 5.77 -6.82
C ALA A 131 20.97 5.68 -7.58
N PHE A 132 21.47 6.81 -8.11
CA PHE A 132 22.71 6.86 -8.89
C PHE A 132 23.83 7.69 -8.27
N VAL A 133 23.52 8.55 -7.30
CA VAL A 133 24.51 9.43 -6.65
C VAL A 133 24.62 9.07 -5.19
N ASP A 134 25.82 8.67 -4.77
CA ASP A 134 26.12 8.39 -3.37
C ASP A 134 25.95 9.66 -2.55
N HIS A 135 24.87 9.73 -1.78
CA HIS A 135 24.59 10.86 -0.91
C HIS A 135 24.05 10.42 0.44
N VAL A 136 24.48 11.10 1.50
CA VAL A 136 23.93 10.90 2.84
C VAL A 136 22.63 11.69 2.93
N VAL A 137 21.52 10.97 3.03
CA VAL A 137 20.18 11.56 3.07
C VAL A 137 19.95 12.23 4.41
N GLY A 138 19.85 13.57 4.40
CA GLY A 138 19.49 14.30 5.61
C GLY A 138 18.05 14.02 6.07
N PRO A 139 17.72 14.22 7.36
CA PRO A 139 16.40 13.87 7.93
C PRO A 139 15.20 14.48 7.21
N GLY A 140 15.36 15.70 6.67
CA GLY A 140 14.31 16.38 5.91
C GLY A 140 13.99 15.68 4.59
N LEU A 141 15.02 15.26 3.84
CA LEU A 141 14.86 14.48 2.61
C LEU A 141 14.31 13.09 2.92
N THR A 142 14.78 12.45 3.99
CA THR A 142 14.23 11.17 4.47
C THR A 142 12.73 11.25 4.69
N LEU A 143 12.27 12.29 5.40
CA LEU A 143 10.84 12.50 5.64
C LEU A 143 10.08 12.79 4.33
N LEU A 144 10.67 13.57 3.42
CA LEU A 144 10.08 13.85 2.10
C LEU A 144 9.88 12.56 1.30
N PHE A 145 10.90 11.70 1.21
CA PHE A 145 10.82 10.44 0.47
C PHE A 145 9.88 9.43 1.12
N TYR A 146 9.85 9.37 2.45
CA TYR A 146 8.86 8.53 3.14
C TYR A 146 7.44 9.03 2.89
N THR A 147 7.22 10.33 2.94
CA THR A 147 5.92 10.93 2.61
C THR A 147 5.56 10.65 1.16
N TRP A 148 6.52 10.76 0.24
CA TRP A 148 6.33 10.40 -1.17
C TRP A 148 5.95 8.94 -1.34
N PHE A 149 6.64 8.02 -0.66
CA PHE A 149 6.28 6.61 -0.63
C PHE A 149 4.81 6.42 -0.25
N LEU A 150 4.35 7.06 0.82
CA LEU A 150 2.95 6.96 1.24
C LEU A 150 1.99 7.54 0.19
N VAL A 151 2.33 8.68 -0.41
CA VAL A 151 1.56 9.27 -1.52
C VAL A 151 1.50 8.32 -2.70
N MET A 152 2.61 7.68 -3.09
CA MET A 152 2.64 6.70 -4.18
C MET A 152 1.73 5.51 -3.88
N ILE A 153 1.81 4.92 -2.67
CA ILE A 153 0.94 3.80 -2.27
C ILE A 153 -0.53 4.17 -2.34
N VAL A 154 -0.90 5.32 -1.80
CA VAL A 154 -2.30 5.77 -1.84
C VAL A 154 -2.71 6.13 -3.26
N SER A 155 -1.84 6.70 -4.08
CA SER A 155 -2.18 7.09 -5.46
C SER A 155 -2.31 5.87 -6.38
N LEU A 156 -1.38 4.91 -6.29
CA LEU A 156 -1.47 3.62 -6.95
C LEU A 156 -2.70 2.87 -6.51
N GLY A 157 -2.95 2.90 -5.20
CA GLY A 157 -4.11 2.31 -4.58
C GLY A 157 -5.41 2.90 -5.10
N LEU A 158 -5.62 4.21 -4.93
CA LEU A 158 -6.77 4.96 -5.44
C LEU A 158 -6.90 4.83 -6.95
N GLY A 159 -5.80 4.74 -7.68
CA GLY A 159 -5.78 4.44 -9.10
C GLY A 159 -6.49 3.12 -9.44
N GLN A 160 -6.57 2.16 -8.50
CA GLN A 160 -7.33 0.92 -8.66
C GLN A 160 -8.84 1.05 -8.35
N PHE A 161 -9.26 2.05 -7.55
CA PHE A 161 -10.66 2.18 -7.09
C PHE A 161 -11.66 2.51 -8.21
N PRO A 162 -11.30 3.29 -9.26
CA PRO A 162 -12.13 3.46 -10.44
C PRO A 162 -12.39 2.17 -11.24
N PHE A 163 -11.66 1.08 -10.98
CA PHE A 163 -11.76 -0.16 -11.73
C PHE A 163 -12.68 -1.18 -11.08
N TRP A 164 -13.30 -2.00 -11.93
CA TRP A 164 -14.41 -2.94 -11.71
C TRP A 164 -14.48 -3.73 -10.40
N ASN A 165 -13.41 -3.88 -9.62
CA ASN A 165 -13.38 -4.80 -8.48
C ASN A 165 -14.13 -4.28 -7.24
N LEU A 166 -14.13 -2.96 -6.97
CA LEU A 166 -14.97 -2.41 -5.89
C LEU A 166 -16.43 -2.23 -6.28
N SER A 167 -16.74 -2.31 -7.57
CA SER A 167 -18.12 -2.43 -8.03
C SER A 167 -18.79 -3.70 -7.48
N LEU A 168 -18.01 -4.67 -7.01
CA LEU A 168 -18.49 -5.81 -6.22
C LEU A 168 -19.33 -5.36 -5.02
N PHE A 169 -19.02 -4.21 -4.41
CA PHE A 169 -19.71 -3.69 -3.24
C PHE A 169 -20.78 -2.66 -3.59
N PHE A 170 -20.55 -1.81 -4.60
CA PHE A 170 -21.41 -0.67 -4.91
C PHE A 170 -22.27 -0.80 -6.17
N GLY A 171 -21.97 -1.75 -7.05
CA GLY A 171 -22.52 -1.82 -8.41
C GLY A 171 -23.54 -2.93 -8.64
N LYS A 172 -24.22 -2.83 -9.80
CA LYS A 172 -25.00 -3.91 -10.44
C LYS A 172 -24.17 -4.71 -11.46
N ILE A 173 -22.85 -4.51 -11.49
CA ILE A 173 -21.96 -5.14 -12.47
C ILE A 173 -22.04 -6.67 -12.31
N ARG A 174 -22.11 -7.39 -13.44
CA ARG A 174 -22.14 -8.86 -13.43
C ARG A 174 -20.83 -9.38 -12.83
N ALA A 175 -20.93 -9.94 -11.62
CA ALA A 175 -19.88 -10.69 -10.92
C ALA A 175 -19.15 -11.70 -11.83
N ALA A 176 -19.81 -12.22 -12.86
CA ALA A 176 -19.27 -13.18 -13.82
C ALA A 176 -18.03 -12.71 -14.63
N ARG A 177 -17.67 -11.42 -14.60
CA ARG A 177 -16.47 -10.91 -15.30
C ARG A 177 -15.25 -10.74 -14.41
N LEU A 178 -15.37 -10.96 -13.10
CA LEU A 178 -14.26 -10.78 -12.17
C LEU A 178 -13.55 -12.12 -11.94
N GLY A 179 -12.24 -12.17 -12.21
CA GLY A 179 -11.42 -13.32 -11.87
C GLY A 179 -11.18 -13.41 -10.37
N PHE A 180 -11.11 -14.64 -9.83
CA PHE A 180 -10.82 -14.85 -8.40
C PHE A 180 -9.47 -14.25 -7.98
N VAL A 181 -8.44 -14.38 -8.84
CA VAL A 181 -7.10 -13.83 -8.60
C VAL A 181 -7.13 -12.30 -8.53
N ASP A 182 -7.88 -11.65 -9.42
CA ASP A 182 -8.03 -10.19 -9.43
C ASP A 182 -8.64 -9.70 -8.12
N VAL A 183 -9.71 -10.37 -7.67
CA VAL A 183 -10.45 -10.01 -6.46
C VAL A 183 -9.61 -10.26 -5.21
N LEU A 184 -8.85 -11.36 -5.18
CA LEU A 184 -7.89 -11.65 -4.11
C LEU A 184 -6.84 -10.55 -3.99
N LEU A 185 -6.15 -10.22 -5.09
CA LEU A 185 -5.12 -9.20 -5.13
C LEU A 185 -5.68 -7.81 -4.79
N THR A 186 -6.89 -7.50 -5.24
CA THR A 186 -7.56 -6.24 -4.88
C THR A 186 -7.84 -6.19 -3.37
N GLY A 187 -8.23 -7.30 -2.75
CA GLY A 187 -8.37 -7.39 -1.30
C GLY A 187 -7.04 -7.13 -0.57
N MET A 188 -5.94 -7.72 -1.05
CA MET A 188 -4.61 -7.48 -0.50
C MET A 188 -4.23 -5.99 -0.59
N VAL A 189 -4.34 -5.41 -1.78
CA VAL A 189 -4.06 -3.98 -2.03
C VAL A 189 -4.96 -3.08 -1.18
N PHE A 190 -6.24 -3.40 -1.03
CA PHE A 190 -7.16 -2.65 -0.19
C PHE A 190 -6.69 -2.58 1.26
N SER A 191 -6.34 -3.73 1.85
CA SER A 191 -5.83 -3.77 3.23
C SER A 191 -4.54 -2.96 3.35
N TYR A 192 -3.61 -3.16 2.41
CA TYR A 192 -2.36 -2.44 2.36
C TYR A 192 -2.58 -0.91 2.35
N ILE A 193 -3.50 -0.42 1.53
CA ILE A 193 -3.81 1.03 1.45
C ILE A 193 -4.43 1.53 2.75
N VAL A 194 -5.41 0.82 3.32
CA VAL A 194 -6.06 1.25 4.57
C VAL A 194 -5.03 1.37 5.70
N ILE A 195 -4.11 0.41 5.79
CA ILE A 195 -3.00 0.43 6.75
C ILE A 195 -2.11 1.66 6.52
N HIS A 196 -1.75 1.95 5.27
CA HIS A 196 -0.82 3.04 4.95
C HIS A 196 -1.46 4.43 5.01
N ALA A 197 -2.75 4.55 4.67
CA ALA A 197 -3.51 5.79 4.75
C ALA A 197 -3.57 6.33 6.19
N PHE A 198 -3.62 5.43 7.19
CA PHE A 198 -3.56 5.80 8.60
C PHE A 198 -2.28 6.59 8.94
N TYR A 199 -1.13 6.22 8.38
CA TYR A 199 0.13 6.93 8.59
C TYR A 199 0.16 8.30 7.91
N ILE A 200 -0.49 8.46 6.75
CA ILE A 200 -0.63 9.78 6.11
C ILE A 200 -1.47 10.68 6.98
N LEU A 201 -2.63 10.21 7.45
CA LEU A 201 -3.49 10.98 8.34
C LEU A 201 -2.70 11.44 9.57
N ALA A 202 -1.92 10.54 10.18
CA ALA A 202 -1.09 10.87 11.34
C ALA A 202 -0.08 12.01 11.10
N LEU A 203 0.30 12.32 9.87
CA LEU A 203 1.20 13.43 9.51
C LEU A 203 0.48 14.76 9.24
N ILE A 204 -0.85 14.78 9.11
CA ILE A 204 -1.61 16.00 8.82
C ILE A 204 -1.63 16.90 10.07
N PRO A 205 -1.14 18.15 10.00
CA PRO A 205 -1.06 19.06 11.14
C PRO A 205 -2.40 19.77 11.43
N VAL A 206 -3.51 19.04 11.35
CA VAL A 206 -4.85 19.55 11.65
C VAL A 206 -5.32 18.91 12.96
N PRO A 207 -5.72 19.70 13.97
CA PRO A 207 -6.29 19.17 15.22
C PRO A 207 -7.57 18.38 14.94
N TYR A 208 -7.68 17.17 15.51
CA TYR A 208 -8.86 16.31 15.31
C TYR A 208 -9.94 16.53 16.35
N HIS A 209 -9.53 16.93 17.55
CA HIS A 209 -10.43 17.13 18.69
C HIS A 209 -10.57 18.62 18.96
N ARG A 210 -11.78 19.05 19.34
CA ARG A 210 -12.07 20.45 19.67
C ARG A 210 -11.20 20.99 20.81
N GLU A 211 -10.71 20.10 21.67
CA GLU A 211 -9.89 20.42 22.84
C GLU A 211 -8.38 20.37 22.55
N GLN A 212 -7.97 19.79 21.40
CA GLN A 212 -6.56 19.65 21.07
C GLN A 212 -6.02 20.97 20.52
N SER A 213 -4.99 21.51 21.16
CA SER A 213 -4.31 22.70 20.65
C SER A 213 -3.44 22.38 19.43
N PHE A 214 -3.21 23.39 18.57
CA PHE A 214 -2.30 23.24 17.42
C PHE A 214 -0.88 22.83 17.85
N GLY A 215 -0.40 23.35 18.99
CA GLY A 215 0.93 23.02 19.51
C GLY A 215 1.06 21.57 20.01
N GLU A 216 -0.01 20.97 20.52
CA GLU A 216 -0.04 19.54 20.85
C GLU A 216 -0.07 18.69 19.59
N ARG A 217 -0.92 19.04 18.63
CA ARG A 217 -0.98 18.33 17.35
C ARG A 217 0.36 18.34 16.63
N TRP A 218 1.05 19.48 16.61
CA TRP A 218 2.37 19.60 16.01
C TRP A 218 3.42 18.73 16.71
N ARG A 219 3.35 18.59 18.04
CA ARG A 219 4.22 17.67 18.80
C ARG A 219 3.97 16.21 18.43
N GLU A 220 2.71 15.81 18.25
CA GLU A 220 2.35 14.46 17.78
C GLU A 220 2.87 14.21 16.37
N VAL A 221 2.65 15.14 15.43
CA VAL A 221 3.14 15.03 14.05
C VAL A 221 4.66 14.87 14.04
N LYS A 222 5.40 15.66 14.83
CA LYS A 222 6.85 15.51 14.97
C LYS A 222 7.26 14.14 15.51
N LYS A 223 6.52 13.61 16.49
CA LYS A 223 6.76 12.26 17.03
C LYS A 223 6.55 11.19 15.96
N HIS A 224 5.49 11.31 15.17
CA HIS A 224 5.23 10.40 14.05
C HIS A 224 6.30 10.52 12.97
N ALA A 225 6.66 11.73 12.56
CA ALA A 225 7.71 12.00 11.58
C ALA A 225 9.05 11.38 12.00
N LYS A 226 9.42 11.47 13.28
CA LYS A 226 10.63 10.84 13.81
C LYS A 226 10.61 9.32 13.62
N VAL A 227 9.48 8.67 13.93
CA VAL A 227 9.32 7.22 13.75
C VAL A 227 9.43 6.82 12.28
N LEU A 228 8.91 7.63 11.36
CA LEU A 228 9.05 7.36 9.92
C LEU A 228 10.50 7.50 9.44
N ILE A 229 11.21 8.52 9.92
CA ILE A 229 12.64 8.73 9.62
C ILE A 229 13.45 7.51 10.10
N GLU A 230 13.19 7.02 11.32
CA GLU A 230 13.86 5.82 11.87
C GLU A 230 13.58 4.54 11.07
N LYS A 231 12.48 4.50 10.30
CA LYS A 231 12.11 3.36 9.45
C LYS A 231 12.59 3.49 8.01
N TYR A 232 13.28 4.57 7.66
CA TYR A 232 13.93 4.68 6.37
C TYR A 232 15.25 3.91 6.39
N SER A 233 15.45 3.01 5.42
CA SER A 233 16.73 2.33 5.25
C SER A 233 17.73 3.28 4.62
N HIS A 234 18.82 3.54 5.34
CA HIS A 234 19.97 4.29 4.83
C HIS A 234 20.91 3.43 3.97
N GLN A 235 20.53 2.20 3.67
CA GLN A 235 21.30 1.36 2.76
C GLN A 235 21.13 1.86 1.33
N GLN A 236 22.23 2.32 0.76
CA GLN A 236 22.29 2.78 -0.63
C GLN A 236 22.08 1.62 -1.59
N LEU A 237 21.28 1.88 -2.62
CA LEU A 237 21.09 0.96 -3.73
C LEU A 237 22.33 0.99 -4.62
N ARG A 238 22.89 -0.18 -4.96
CA ARG A 238 24.01 -0.21 -5.91
C ARG A 238 23.53 0.30 -7.26
N GLN A 239 24.34 1.11 -7.93
CA GLN A 239 24.01 1.67 -9.26
C GLN A 239 23.64 0.59 -10.28
N GLU A 240 24.32 -0.57 -10.24
CA GLU A 240 24.02 -1.72 -11.08
C GLU A 240 22.62 -2.30 -10.81
N GLU A 241 22.22 -2.38 -9.54
CA GLU A 241 20.89 -2.84 -9.14
C GLU A 241 19.81 -1.83 -9.56
N ALA A 242 20.09 -0.53 -9.40
CA ALA A 242 19.22 0.54 -9.87
C ALA A 242 19.00 0.45 -11.38
N LEU A 243 20.08 0.33 -12.15
CA LEU A 243 20.03 0.18 -13.61
C LEU A 243 19.25 -1.08 -14.02
N LEU A 244 19.50 -2.21 -13.36
CA LEU A 244 18.79 -3.47 -13.63
C LEU A 244 17.30 -3.34 -13.35
N ILE A 245 16.90 -2.69 -12.26
CA ILE A 245 15.48 -2.41 -11.97
C ILE A 245 14.89 -1.54 -13.08
N VAL A 246 15.56 -0.45 -13.47
CA VAL A 246 15.08 0.44 -14.54
C VAL A 246 14.90 -0.31 -15.86
N LEU A 247 15.91 -1.08 -16.28
CA LEU A 247 15.89 -1.77 -17.56
C LEU A 247 14.88 -2.92 -17.58
N ILE A 248 14.90 -3.78 -16.56
CA ILE A 248 14.03 -4.96 -16.54
C ILE A 248 12.61 -4.56 -16.18
N LEU A 249 12.39 -3.93 -15.01
CA LEU A 249 11.03 -3.60 -14.58
C LEU A 249 10.44 -2.49 -15.44
N GLY A 250 11.19 -1.43 -15.72
CA GLY A 250 10.74 -0.36 -16.60
C GLY A 250 10.50 -0.85 -18.03
N GLY A 251 11.37 -1.72 -18.56
CA GLY A 251 11.18 -2.35 -19.87
C GLY A 251 9.94 -3.24 -19.92
N LEU A 252 9.70 -4.06 -18.90
CA LEU A 252 8.50 -4.90 -18.81
C LEU A 252 7.22 -4.06 -18.73
N LEU A 253 7.21 -3.00 -17.92
CA LEU A 253 6.06 -2.10 -17.82
C LEU A 253 5.83 -1.34 -19.12
N PHE A 254 6.89 -0.88 -19.78
CA PHE A 254 6.78 -0.24 -21.09
C PHE A 254 6.26 -1.19 -22.16
N ALA A 255 6.77 -2.43 -22.20
CA ALA A 255 6.25 -3.47 -23.08
C ALA A 255 4.79 -3.78 -22.78
N ASN A 256 4.37 -3.83 -21.51
CA ASN A 256 2.97 -4.05 -21.15
C ASN A 256 2.08 -2.90 -21.59
N LEU A 257 2.56 -1.65 -21.51
CA LEU A 257 1.83 -0.48 -21.98
C LEU A 257 1.57 -0.52 -23.50
N LEU A 258 2.54 -1.03 -24.27
CA LEU A 258 2.43 -1.12 -25.73
C LEU A 258 1.67 -2.37 -26.21
N LEU A 259 1.93 -3.51 -25.58
CA LEU A 259 1.48 -4.83 -26.06
C LEU A 259 0.29 -5.38 -25.26
N GLN A 260 -0.06 -4.77 -24.13
CA GLN A 260 -1.13 -5.23 -23.23
C GLN A 260 -1.00 -6.71 -22.85
N LEU A 261 0.21 -7.16 -22.49
CA LEU A 261 0.52 -8.56 -22.16
C LEU A 261 -0.34 -9.07 -20.99
N ILE A 262 -0.53 -8.23 -19.97
CA ILE A 262 -1.41 -8.46 -18.83
C ILE A 262 -2.28 -7.22 -18.57
N PRO A 263 -3.47 -7.40 -17.95
CA PRO A 263 -4.28 -6.28 -17.50
C PRO A 263 -3.54 -5.32 -16.56
N ASP A 264 -3.72 -4.01 -16.75
CA ASP A 264 -3.04 -2.96 -16.00
C ASP A 264 -3.20 -3.10 -14.48
N HIS A 265 -4.40 -3.47 -14.03
CA HIS A 265 -4.69 -3.65 -12.60
C HIS A 265 -3.90 -4.80 -11.99
N LEU A 266 -3.68 -5.89 -12.74
CA LEU A 266 -2.83 -7.01 -12.29
C LEU A 266 -1.37 -6.60 -12.20
N ALA A 267 -0.87 -5.87 -13.20
CA ALA A 267 0.49 -5.33 -13.18
C ALA A 267 0.70 -4.46 -11.93
N ILE A 268 -0.19 -3.50 -11.70
CA ILE A 268 -0.07 -2.54 -10.59
C ILE A 268 -0.25 -3.23 -9.23
N ASN A 269 -1.26 -4.08 -9.06
CA ASN A 269 -1.47 -4.78 -7.79
C ASN A 269 -0.28 -5.67 -7.40
N SER A 270 0.32 -6.32 -8.39
CA SER A 270 1.54 -7.12 -8.18
C SER A 270 2.71 -6.26 -7.71
N LEU A 271 2.87 -5.04 -8.26
CA LEU A 271 3.93 -4.12 -7.85
C LEU A 271 3.71 -3.52 -6.46
N ILE A 272 2.47 -3.33 -6.03
CA ILE A 272 2.17 -2.82 -4.68
C ILE A 272 2.41 -3.89 -3.63
N VAL A 273 1.96 -5.14 -3.88
CA VAL A 273 1.91 -6.19 -2.87
C VAL A 273 3.16 -7.07 -2.90
N ILE A 274 3.50 -7.60 -4.07
CA ILE A 274 4.50 -8.67 -4.17
C ILE A 274 5.91 -8.09 -4.08
N VAL A 275 6.17 -6.99 -4.80
CA VAL A 275 7.54 -6.47 -4.92
C VAL A 275 8.10 -5.95 -3.59
N PRO A 276 7.38 -5.16 -2.78
CA PRO A 276 7.88 -4.72 -1.47
C PRO A 276 8.13 -5.89 -0.51
N GLN A 277 7.33 -6.95 -0.58
CA GLN A 277 7.50 -8.14 0.26
C GLN A 277 8.73 -8.97 -0.15
N LEU A 278 8.98 -9.14 -1.45
CA LEU A 278 10.17 -9.82 -1.95
C LEU A 278 11.46 -9.06 -1.61
N ILE A 279 11.39 -7.73 -1.63
CA ILE A 279 12.51 -6.87 -1.30
C ILE A 279 12.80 -6.91 0.20
N SER A 280 11.79 -6.75 1.04
CA SER A 280 11.95 -6.70 2.50
C SER A 280 12.44 -8.01 3.12
N LYS A 281 11.92 -9.18 2.69
CA LYS A 281 12.34 -10.48 3.24
C LYS A 281 13.82 -10.80 2.99
N ARG A 282 14.37 -10.39 1.84
CA ARG A 282 15.80 -10.57 1.55
C ARG A 282 16.69 -9.73 2.47
N PHE A 283 16.22 -8.55 2.90
CA PHE A 283 16.94 -7.71 3.85
C PHE A 283 16.98 -8.31 5.25
N SER A 284 15.87 -8.88 5.74
CA SER A 284 15.82 -9.50 7.07
C SER A 284 16.82 -10.65 7.20
N VAL A 285 16.91 -11.50 6.17
CA VAL A 285 17.84 -12.65 6.16
C VAL A 285 19.30 -12.21 6.04
N ALA A 286 19.58 -11.14 5.28
CA ALA A 286 20.95 -10.64 5.11
C ALA A 286 21.50 -10.00 6.41
N VAL A 287 20.68 -9.22 7.12
CA VAL A 287 21.05 -8.59 8.40
C VAL A 287 21.27 -9.64 9.48
N GLN A 288 20.39 -10.64 9.57
CA GLN A 288 20.54 -11.71 10.55
C GLN A 288 21.83 -12.51 10.33
N ARG A 289 22.22 -12.72 9.07
CA ARG A 289 23.47 -13.42 8.71
C ARG A 289 24.72 -12.60 8.99
N SER A 290 24.67 -11.26 8.91
CA SER A 290 25.82 -10.43 9.27
C SER A 290 26.06 -10.39 10.78
N ASP A 291 24.99 -10.41 11.58
CA ASP A 291 25.10 -10.43 13.04
C ASP A 291 25.66 -11.78 13.56
N GLU A 292 25.29 -12.88 12.91
CA GLU A 292 25.85 -14.21 13.18
C GLU A 292 27.35 -14.31 12.85
N LEU A 293 27.78 -13.69 11.74
CA LEU A 293 29.20 -13.69 11.33
C LEU A 293 30.09 -12.76 12.17
N MET A 294 29.51 -11.71 12.78
CA MET A 294 30.27 -10.82 13.68
C MET A 294 30.31 -11.31 15.13
N SER A 295 29.49 -12.32 15.48
CA SER A 295 29.48 -12.96 16.80
C SER A 295 30.28 -14.28 16.84
N SER A 296 30.78 -14.76 15.70
CA SER A 296 31.66 -15.92 15.55
C SER A 296 33.13 -15.52 15.39
#